data_AF-A0A9E2ZSB5-F1
#
_entry.id   AF-A0A9E2ZSB5-F1
#
_cell.length_a   1.000
_cell.length_b   1.000
_cell.length_c   1.000
_cell.angle_alpha   90.00
_cell.angle_beta   90.00
_cell.angle_gamma   90.00
#
_symmetry.space_group_name_H-M   'P 1'
#
loop_
_entity.id
_entity.type
_entity.pdbx_description
1 polymer ?
#
loop_
_entity_poly.entity_id
_entity_poly.type
_entity_poly.pdbx_seq_one_letter_code
_entity_poly.pdbx_strand_id
1 'polypeptide(L)'
;MNAPGPGVAEADVTEAQPADRRQAEYFRRVLHKRYIELGDNIAKNQLLVIRHQNRSESAEARRKRRMLRDAERERHTVRRLIDALEARFGALGGGAGTGVPLVTVSPR
;
A
#
# COMPACT_ATOMS: atom_id res chain seq x y z
N MET A 1 27.71 -42.47 13.54
CA MET A 1 27.81 -41.09 13.04
C MET A 1 26.59 -40.85 12.15
N ASN A 2 25.57 -40.15 12.62
CA ASN A 2 24.39 -39.78 11.81
C ASN A 2 24.64 -38.38 11.22
N ALA A 3 24.64 -38.28 9.89
CA ALA A 3 24.68 -37.00 9.21
C ALA A 3 23.30 -36.32 9.28
N PRO A 4 23.19 -35.02 9.60
CA PRO A 4 21.95 -34.29 9.46
C PRO A 4 21.66 -34.04 7.97
N GLY A 5 20.54 -34.57 7.48
CA GLY A 5 20.08 -34.39 6.10
C GLY A 5 19.61 -32.95 5.84
N PRO A 6 19.90 -32.36 4.66
CA PRO A 6 19.63 -30.95 4.34
C PRO A 6 18.18 -30.70 3.86
N GLY A 7 17.18 -31.42 4.37
CA GLY A 7 15.84 -31.47 3.78
C GLY A 7 14.78 -30.52 4.35
N VAL A 8 15.05 -29.85 5.48
CA VAL A 8 14.03 -29.07 6.20
C VAL A 8 14.09 -27.56 5.92
N ALA A 9 15.26 -27.02 5.57
CA ALA A 9 15.42 -25.57 5.39
C ALA A 9 14.91 -25.07 4.03
N GLU A 10 14.95 -25.88 2.97
CA GLU A 10 14.56 -25.43 1.63
C GLU A 10 13.03 -25.42 1.42
N ALA A 11 12.31 -26.37 2.01
CA ALA A 11 10.84 -26.41 1.91
C ALA A 11 10.19 -25.19 2.59
N ASP A 12 10.72 -24.78 3.74
CA ASP A 12 10.18 -23.66 4.55
C ASP A 12 10.35 -22.30 3.81
N VAL A 13 11.47 -22.11 3.12
CA VAL A 13 11.73 -20.90 2.30
C VAL A 13 10.84 -20.86 1.06
N THR A 14 10.54 -22.02 0.46
CA THR A 14 9.76 -22.10 -0.78
C THR A 14 8.26 -21.92 -0.53
N GLU A 15 7.73 -22.35 0.62
CA GLU A 15 6.34 -22.12 1.02
C GLU A 15 6.09 -20.73 1.64
N ALA A 16 7.11 -20.12 2.24
CA ALA A 16 7.04 -18.76 2.78
C ALA A 16 6.77 -17.71 1.68
N GLN A 17 7.37 -17.85 0.50
CA GLN A 17 7.21 -16.84 -0.58
C GLN A 17 5.76 -16.70 -1.09
N PRO A 18 5.00 -17.78 -1.35
CA PRO A 18 3.56 -17.71 -1.66
C PRO A 18 2.69 -17.20 -0.52
N ALA A 19 3.05 -17.50 0.74
CA ALA A 19 2.33 -17.01 1.91
C ALA A 19 2.52 -15.50 2.10
N ASP A 20 3.76 -15.02 2.01
CA ASP A 20 4.14 -13.61 2.06
C ASP A 20 3.44 -12.81 0.96
N ARG A 21 3.36 -13.37 -0.25
CA ARG A 21 2.67 -12.74 -1.38
C ARG A 21 1.17 -12.59 -1.15
N ARG A 22 0.51 -13.65 -0.66
CA ARG A 22 -0.93 -13.60 -0.32
C ARG A 22 -1.21 -12.57 0.79
N GLN A 23 -0.34 -12.50 1.78
CA GLN A 23 -0.46 -11.52 2.86
C GLN A 23 -0.23 -10.09 2.36
N ALA A 24 0.75 -9.88 1.48
CA ALA A 24 1.00 -8.59 0.84
C ALA A 24 -0.20 -8.13 -0.02
N GLU A 25 -0.83 -9.03 -0.77
CA GLU A 25 -2.06 -8.75 -1.51
C GLU A 25 -3.22 -8.35 -0.60
N TYR A 26 -3.40 -9.05 0.53
CA TYR A 26 -4.38 -8.68 1.54
C TYR A 26 -4.14 -7.27 2.08
N PHE A 27 -2.92 -6.97 2.54
CA PHE A 27 -2.60 -5.65 3.06
C PHE A 27 -2.74 -4.56 2.01
N ARG A 28 -2.35 -4.82 0.75
CA ARG A 28 -2.57 -3.89 -0.36
C ARG A 28 -4.04 -3.53 -0.52
N ARG A 29 -4.95 -4.52 -0.51
CA ARG A 29 -6.41 -4.27 -0.60
C ARG A 29 -6.92 -3.44 0.56
N VAL A 30 -6.50 -3.77 1.79
CA VAL A 30 -6.90 -3.03 3.00
C VAL A 30 -6.39 -1.58 2.97
N LEU A 31 -5.12 -1.38 2.60
CA LEU A 31 -4.52 -0.06 2.50
C LEU A 31 -5.15 0.79 1.39
N HIS A 32 -5.47 0.21 0.23
CA HIS A 32 -6.19 0.92 -0.82
C HIS A 32 -7.58 1.36 -0.38
N LYS A 33 -8.34 0.46 0.28
CA LYS A 33 -9.65 0.82 0.84
C LYS A 33 -9.50 1.99 1.82
N ARG A 34 -8.52 1.91 2.73
CA ARG A 34 -8.26 2.98 3.70
C ARG A 34 -7.85 4.29 3.02
N TYR A 35 -7.04 4.23 1.96
CA TYR A 35 -6.61 5.41 1.19
C TYR A 35 -7.79 6.16 0.55
N ILE A 36 -8.77 5.40 0.03
CA ILE A 36 -10.00 5.94 -0.54
C ILE A 36 -10.86 6.57 0.56
N GLU A 37 -11.11 5.84 1.66
CA GLU A 37 -11.89 6.35 2.80
C GLU A 37 -11.30 7.65 3.38
N LEU A 38 -9.97 7.74 3.46
CA LEU A 38 -9.29 8.96 3.90
C LEU A 38 -9.48 10.11 2.92
N GLY A 39 -9.49 9.83 1.61
CA GLY A 39 -9.84 10.82 0.58
C GLY A 39 -11.25 11.40 0.78
N ASP A 40 -12.23 10.54 1.04
CA ASP A 40 -13.60 10.97 1.32
C ASP A 40 -13.69 11.80 2.61
N ASN A 41 -12.97 11.39 3.65
CA ASN A 41 -12.93 12.11 4.92
C ASN A 41 -12.27 13.50 4.79
N ILE A 42 -11.23 13.61 3.98
CA ILE A 42 -10.58 14.89 3.64
C ILE A 42 -11.59 15.82 2.97
N ALA A 43 -12.26 15.35 1.90
CA ALA A 43 -13.26 16.14 1.18
C ALA A 43 -14.42 16.59 2.10
N LYS A 44 -14.94 15.67 2.93
CA LYS A 44 -15.99 15.99 3.93
C LYS A 44 -15.53 17.04 4.93
N ASN A 45 -14.33 16.90 5.49
CA ASN A 45 -13.81 17.86 6.47
C ASN A 45 -13.56 19.23 5.84
N GLN A 46 -13.06 19.31 4.60
CA GLN A 46 -12.90 20.56 3.86
C GLN A 46 -14.24 21.30 3.70
N LEU A 47 -15.30 20.58 3.28
CA LEU A 47 -16.64 21.16 3.16
C LEU A 47 -17.16 21.67 4.51
N LEU A 48 -16.95 20.91 5.59
CA LEU A 48 -17.36 21.32 6.93
C LEU A 48 -16.58 22.55 7.42
N VAL A 49 -15.27 22.64 7.14
CA VAL A 49 -14.47 23.83 7.47
C VAL A 49 -15.06 25.07 6.81
N ILE A 50 -15.36 25.02 5.51
CA ILE A 50 -15.96 26.14 4.77
C ILE A 50 -17.32 26.52 5.38
N ARG A 51 -18.17 25.52 5.67
CA ARG A 51 -19.50 25.74 6.28
C ARG A 51 -19.39 26.43 7.65
N HIS A 52 -18.52 25.94 8.53
CA HIS A 52 -18.34 26.52 9.85
C HIS A 52 -17.72 27.92 9.79
N GLN A 53 -16.83 28.19 8.84
CA GLN A 53 -16.30 29.54 8.61
C GLN A 53 -17.40 30.52 8.19
N ASN A 54 -18.28 30.12 7.27
CA ASN A 54 -19.38 30.97 6.79
C ASN A 54 -20.41 31.26 7.88
N ARG A 55 -20.53 30.38 8.88
CA ARG A 55 -21.38 30.58 10.07
C ARG A 55 -20.66 31.24 11.25
N SER A 56 -19.41 31.67 11.07
CA SER A 56 -18.55 32.23 12.13
C SER A 56 -18.32 31.28 13.33
N GLU A 57 -18.50 29.98 13.14
CA GLU A 57 -18.31 28.92 14.13
C GLU A 57 -16.82 28.55 14.26
N SER A 58 -16.01 29.49 14.76
CA SER A 58 -14.54 29.42 14.72
C SER A 58 -13.95 28.19 15.45
N ALA A 59 -14.57 27.76 16.55
CA ALA A 59 -14.13 26.59 17.31
C ALA A 59 -14.31 25.29 16.50
N GLU A 60 -15.47 25.11 15.87
CA GLU A 60 -15.75 23.95 15.01
C GLU A 60 -14.87 23.96 13.75
N ALA A 61 -14.69 25.11 13.11
CA ALA A 61 -13.78 25.26 11.99
C ALA A 61 -12.34 24.84 12.37
N ARG A 62 -11.85 25.25 13.54
CA ARG A 62 -10.54 24.83 14.06
C ARG A 62 -10.48 23.33 14.31
N ARG A 63 -11.53 22.74 14.89
CA ARG A 63 -11.63 21.29 15.12
C ARG A 63 -11.57 20.51 13.82
N LYS A 64 -12.36 20.90 12.81
CA LYS A 64 -12.38 20.25 11.49
C LYS A 64 -11.06 20.40 10.75
N ARG A 65 -10.36 21.53 10.87
CA ARG A 65 -9.00 21.69 10.33
C ARG A 65 -7.98 20.75 10.97
N ARG A 66 -8.09 20.44 12.26
CA ARG A 66 -7.23 19.42 12.91
C ARG A 66 -7.50 18.04 12.32
N MET A 67 -8.78 17.65 12.27
CA MET A 67 -9.20 16.37 11.67
C MET A 67 -8.77 16.24 10.20
N LEU A 68 -8.83 17.32 9.43
CA LEU A 68 -8.35 17.37 8.05
C LEU A 68 -6.85 17.06 7.98
N ARG A 69 -6.02 17.75 8.77
CA ARG A 69 -4.57 17.52 8.80
C ARG A 69 -4.20 16.11 9.26
N ASP A 70 -4.92 15.57 10.23
CA ASP A 70 -4.68 14.21 10.71
C ASP A 70 -5.01 13.19 9.62
N ALA A 71 -6.13 13.37 8.91
CA ALA A 71 -6.50 12.52 7.77
C ALA A 71 -5.51 12.64 6.60
N GLU A 72 -4.99 13.84 6.31
CA GLU A 72 -3.96 14.06 5.29
C GLU A 72 -2.65 13.34 5.63
N ARG A 73 -2.20 13.45 6.89
CA ARG A 73 -1.01 12.74 7.37
C ARG A 73 -1.19 11.24 7.28
N GLU A 74 -2.33 10.72 7.74
CA GLU A 74 -2.62 9.29 7.64
C GLU A 74 -2.65 8.82 6.18
N ARG A 75 -3.27 9.60 5.29
CA ARG A 75 -3.35 9.27 3.86
C ARG A 75 -1.96 9.25 3.21
N HIS A 76 -1.08 10.16 3.61
CA HIS A 76 0.31 10.15 3.16
C HIS A 76 1.05 8.90 3.65
N THR A 77 0.90 8.53 4.92
CA THR A 77 1.49 7.30 5.48
C THR A 77 0.99 6.05 4.77
N VAL A 78 -0.32 5.93 4.56
CA VAL A 78 -0.95 4.81 3.85
C VAL A 78 -0.43 4.71 2.42
N ARG A 79 -0.28 5.84 1.71
CA ARG A 79 0.33 5.85 0.37
C ARG A 79 1.74 5.28 0.39
N ARG A 80 2.59 5.72 1.34
CA ARG A 80 3.97 5.20 1.44
C ARG A 80 4.01 3.69 1.72
N LEU A 81 3.06 3.17 2.50
CA LEU A 81 2.95 1.73 2.76
C LEU A 81 2.54 0.95 1.50
N ILE A 82 1.60 1.50 0.71
CA ILE A 82 1.23 0.92 -0.60
C ILE A 82 2.46 0.90 -1.52
N ASP A 83 3.16 2.03 -1.65
CA ASP A 83 4.34 2.16 -2.51
C ASP A 83 5.44 1.17 -2.08
N ALA A 84 5.66 0.98 -0.78
CA ALA A 84 6.62 0.01 -0.25
C ALA A 84 6.23 -1.44 -0.56
N LEU A 85 4.94 -1.79 -0.47
CA LEU A 85 4.46 -3.12 -0.84
C LEU A 85 4.60 -3.37 -2.35
N GLU A 86 4.27 -2.37 -3.17
CA GLU A 86 4.40 -2.45 -4.63
C GLU A 86 5.86 -2.51 -5.08
N ALA A 87 6.78 -1.83 -4.39
CA ALA A 87 8.21 -1.96 -4.66
C ALA A 87 8.75 -3.35 -4.31
N ARG A 88 8.29 -3.96 -3.21
CA ARG A 88 8.78 -5.27 -2.75
C ARG A 88 8.21 -6.45 -3.53
N PHE A 89 6.94 -6.39 -3.91
CA PHE A 89 6.22 -7.51 -4.53
C PHE A 89 5.82 -7.26 -5.99
N GLY A 90 6.21 -6.10 -6.55
CA GLY A 90 5.80 -5.62 -7.86
C GLY A 90 4.35 -5.10 -7.88
N ALA A 91 3.92 -4.60 -9.04
CA ALA A 91 2.50 -4.44 -9.31
C ALA A 91 1.89 -5.85 -9.32
N LEU A 92 1.25 -6.26 -8.21
CA LEU A 92 0.62 -7.57 -8.00
C LEU A 92 -0.63 -7.77 -8.90
N GLY A 93 -0.47 -7.56 -10.21
CA GLY A 93 -1.51 -7.49 -11.23
C GLY A 93 -0.96 -7.42 -12.66
N GLY A 94 0.24 -7.95 -12.91
CA GLY A 94 0.84 -8.08 -14.24
C GLY A 94 1.21 -9.53 -14.53
N GLY A 95 0.21 -10.38 -14.76
CA GLY A 95 0.43 -11.70 -15.36
C GLY A 95 0.73 -11.56 -16.84
N ALA A 96 2.01 -11.38 -17.19
CA ALA A 96 2.64 -11.71 -18.46
C ALA A 96 4.14 -11.82 -18.16
N GLY A 97 4.68 -13.01 -17.94
CA GLY A 97 5.15 -13.85 -19.04
C GLY A 97 6.64 -13.55 -19.29
N THR A 98 7.50 -14.48 -18.90
CA THR A 98 8.88 -14.63 -19.40
C THR A 98 9.78 -13.38 -19.43
N GLY A 99 10.45 -13.11 -18.31
CA GLY A 99 11.73 -12.38 -18.32
C GLY A 99 12.87 -13.26 -18.80
N VAL A 100 12.80 -13.79 -20.02
CA VAL A 100 14.01 -14.24 -20.74
C VAL A 100 14.53 -13.01 -21.46
N PRO A 101 15.76 -12.54 -21.21
CA PRO A 101 16.31 -11.44 -21.98
C PRO A 101 16.49 -11.92 -23.43
N LEU A 102 15.68 -11.36 -24.34
CA LEU A 102 15.86 -11.51 -25.78
C LEU A 102 17.18 -10.80 -26.15
N VAL A 103 18.28 -11.56 -26.18
CA VAL A 103 19.53 -11.13 -26.78
C VAL A 103 19.27 -10.99 -28.28
N THR A 104 19.08 -9.76 -28.74
CA THR A 104 19.10 -9.43 -30.16
C THR A 104 20.53 -9.58 -30.68
N VAL A 105 20.80 -10.68 -31.37
CA VAL A 105 22.01 -10.84 -32.18
C VAL A 105 21.81 -10.04 -33.47
N SER A 106 22.57 -8.96 -33.63
CA SER A 106 22.69 -8.26 -34.92
C SER A 106 23.50 -9.11 -35.90
N PRO A 107 23.02 -9.37 -37.12
CA PRO A 107 23.87 -9.90 -38.16
C PRO A 107 24.79 -8.80 -38.72
N ARG A 108 26.02 -9.18 -39.04
CA ARG A 108 26.99 -8.36 -39.77
C ARG A 108 26.65 -8.31 -41.26
#